data_AF-A0A438CST9-F1
#
_entry.id   AF-A0A438CST9-F1
#
_cell.length_a   1.000
_cell.length_b   1.000
_cell.length_c   1.000
_cell.angle_alpha   90.00
_cell.angle_beta   90.00
_cell.angle_gamma   90.00
#
_symmetry.space_group_name_H-M   'P 1'
#
loop_
_entity.id
_entity.type
_entity.pdbx_description
1 polymer ?
#
loop_
_entity_poly.entity_id
_entity_poly.type
_entity_poly.pdbx_seq_one_letter_code
_entity_poly.pdbx_strand_id
1 'polypeptide(L)'
;MKKWADKKRHHTEYKVGDMVFVKLLPKKFKSLRPVHKGLVMRYKGHFPILGKVGKVSYRVELPPRLKIHLVFHVSYLKPYHEDKNYPSQGMS
;
A
#
# COMPACT_ATOMS: atom_id res chain seq x y z
N MET A 1 11.08 4.43 30.44
CA MET A 1 10.80 3.32 29.47
C MET A 1 10.12 3.79 28.17
N LYS A 2 9.14 4.70 28.21
CA LYS A 2 8.37 5.13 27.02
C LYS A 2 9.22 5.73 25.86
N LYS A 3 10.26 6.50 26.20
CA LYS A 3 11.14 7.20 25.23
C LYS A 3 11.92 6.27 24.28
N TRP A 4 12.24 5.04 24.72
CA TRP A 4 12.92 4.04 23.89
C TRP A 4 11.94 3.22 23.02
N ALA A 5 10.73 2.99 23.53
CA ALA A 5 9.69 2.22 22.85
C ALA A 5 9.09 2.97 21.64
N ASP A 6 8.90 4.28 21.75
CA ASP A 6 8.27 5.08 20.68
C ASP A 6 9.25 5.52 19.59
N LYS A 7 10.56 5.32 19.78
CA LYS A 7 11.61 5.83 18.88
C LYS A 7 11.52 5.31 17.43
N LYS A 8 10.88 4.15 17.20
CA LYS A 8 10.69 3.55 15.87
C LYS A 8 9.23 3.56 15.39
N ARG A 9 8.31 4.14 16.15
CA ARG A 9 6.89 4.24 15.76
C ARG A 9 6.71 5.46 14.87
N HIS A 10 6.51 5.22 13.59
CA HIS A 10 6.13 6.27 12.65
C HIS A 10 4.61 6.34 12.57
N HIS A 11 4.03 7.46 13.01
CA HIS A 11 2.67 7.81 12.66
C HIS A 11 2.67 8.31 11.22
N THR A 12 2.46 7.40 10.26
CA THR A 12 2.29 7.78 8.87
C THR A 12 0.85 8.19 8.65
N GLU A 13 0.65 9.44 8.24
CA GLU A 13 -0.65 9.96 7.84
C GLU A 13 -0.64 10.18 6.33
N TYR A 14 -1.77 9.88 5.70
CA TYR A 14 -1.93 10.04 4.27
C TYR A 14 -3.10 10.97 3.99
N LYS A 15 -3.01 11.73 2.89
CA LYS A 15 -4.06 12.60 2.39
C LYS A 15 -4.78 11.96 1.22
N VAL A 16 -5.98 12.45 0.94
CA VAL A 16 -6.72 12.09 -0.28
C VAL A 16 -5.94 12.60 -1.49
N GLY A 17 -5.74 11.74 -2.48
CA GLY A 17 -4.93 12.02 -3.67
C GLY A 17 -3.47 11.59 -3.57
N ASP A 18 -2.96 11.24 -2.38
CA ASP A 18 -1.60 10.69 -2.25
C ASP A 18 -1.52 9.34 -2.97
N MET A 19 -0.44 9.16 -3.74
CA MET A 19 -0.12 7.88 -4.36
C MET A 19 0.53 6.94 -3.34
N VAL A 20 -0.01 5.73 -3.20
CA VAL A 20 0.51 4.73 -2.28
C VAL A 20 0.65 3.37 -2.93
N PHE A 21 1.66 2.65 -2.47
CA PHE A 21 1.78 1.22 -2.70
C PHE A 21 0.99 0.43 -1.67
N VAL A 22 0.23 -0.55 -2.15
CA VAL A 22 -0.52 -1.47 -1.28
C VAL A 22 0.26 -2.77 -1.10
N LYS A 23 0.47 -3.18 0.14
CA LYS A 23 1.10 -4.45 0.50
C LYS A 23 0.13 -5.59 0.29
N LEU A 24 0.39 -6.38 -0.75
CA LEU A 24 -0.45 -7.50 -1.13
C LEU A 24 0.15 -8.83 -0.65
N LEU A 25 -0.47 -9.42 0.36
CA LEU A 25 -0.04 -10.70 0.96
C LEU A 25 -0.77 -11.89 0.31
N PRO A 26 -0.06 -12.84 -0.32
CA PRO A 26 -0.68 -14.04 -0.92
C PRO A 26 -1.50 -14.88 0.06
N LYS A 27 -1.12 -14.86 1.35
CA LYS A 27 -1.87 -15.55 2.43
C LYS A 27 -3.26 -14.94 2.65
N LYS A 28 -3.42 -13.63 2.47
CA LYS A 28 -4.65 -12.89 2.78
C LYS A 28 -5.54 -12.71 1.56
N PHE A 29 -4.95 -12.56 0.39
CA PHE A 29 -5.69 -12.28 -0.85
C PHE A 29 -5.78 -13.53 -1.71
N LYS A 30 -6.99 -14.11 -1.79
CA LYS A 30 -7.27 -15.30 -2.61
C LYS A 30 -6.86 -15.11 -4.07
N SER A 31 -6.97 -13.88 -4.58
CA SER A 31 -6.57 -13.48 -5.94
C SER A 31 -5.08 -13.69 -6.26
N LEU A 32 -4.22 -13.81 -5.24
CA LEU A 32 -2.77 -13.93 -5.40
C LEU A 32 -2.25 -15.34 -5.08
N ARG A 33 -3.15 -16.27 -4.75
CA ARG A 33 -2.81 -17.68 -4.52
C ARG A 33 -2.28 -18.43 -5.74
N PRO A 34 -2.63 -18.09 -7.00
CA PRO A 34 -2.07 -18.78 -8.16
C PRO A 34 -0.55 -18.58 -8.32
N VAL A 35 0.03 -17.57 -7.69
CA VAL A 35 1.43 -17.19 -7.90
C VAL A 35 2.28 -17.64 -6.70
N HIS A 36 3.44 -18.23 -6.98
CA HIS A 36 4.37 -18.68 -5.95
C HIS A 36 4.82 -17.52 -5.05
N LYS A 37 4.84 -17.71 -3.73
CA LYS A 37 5.08 -16.65 -2.73
C LYS A 37 6.40 -15.90 -2.92
N GLY A 38 7.43 -16.57 -3.48
CA GLY A 38 8.73 -15.97 -3.77
C GLY A 38 8.74 -15.05 -5.00
N LEU A 39 7.75 -15.18 -5.89
CA LEU A 39 7.65 -14.43 -7.14
C LEU A 39 6.56 -13.34 -7.09
N VAL A 40 5.82 -13.23 -5.98
CA VAL A 40 4.82 -12.17 -5.82
C VAL A 40 5.49 -10.89 -5.34
N MET A 41 5.36 -9.82 -6.12
CA MET A 41 5.75 -8.48 -5.70
C MET A 41 5.04 -8.12 -4.39
N ARG A 42 5.81 -7.81 -3.34
CA ARG A 42 5.28 -7.58 -1.98
C ARG A 42 4.36 -6.37 -1.90
N TYR A 43 4.60 -5.37 -2.75
CA TYR A 43 3.86 -4.12 -2.86
C TYR A 43 3.37 -4.00 -4.29
N LYS A 44 2.17 -3.47 -4.52
CA LYS A 44 1.66 -3.18 -5.86
C LYS A 44 1.18 -1.75 -5.99
N GLY A 45 1.41 -1.20 -7.18
CA GLY A 45 0.78 -0.03 -7.79
C GLY A 45 1.05 1.31 -7.12
N HIS A 46 0.85 2.39 -7.90
CA HIS A 46 0.64 3.73 -7.38
C HIS A 46 -0.86 3.93 -7.36
N PHE A 47 -1.49 3.59 -6.24
CA PHE A 47 -2.93 3.72 -6.12
C PHE A 47 -3.26 5.01 -5.37
N PRO A 48 -4.18 5.84 -5.88
CA PRO A 48 -4.59 7.03 -5.16
C PRO A 48 -5.43 6.64 -3.94
N ILE A 49 -5.23 7.37 -2.85
CA ILE A 49 -6.13 7.31 -1.69
C ILE A 49 -7.39 8.11 -2.00
N LEU A 50 -8.54 7.44 -1.95
CA LEU A 50 -9.86 8.04 -2.20
C LEU A 50 -10.42 8.74 -0.95
N GLY A 51 -10.04 8.29 0.24
CA GLY A 51 -10.64 8.78 1.47
C GLY A 51 -10.06 8.15 2.73
N LYS A 52 -10.19 8.85 3.85
CA LYS A 52 -9.90 8.33 5.18
C LYS A 52 -11.19 7.78 5.79
N VAL A 53 -11.24 6.46 6.03
CA VAL A 53 -12.41 5.77 6.61
C VAL A 53 -12.37 5.80 8.13
N GLY A 54 -11.17 5.84 8.71
CA GLY A 54 -10.99 5.96 10.15
C GLY A 54 -9.59 6.47 10.49
N LYS A 55 -9.25 6.56 11.78
CA LYS A 55 -7.96 7.10 12.23
C LYS A 55 -6.75 6.42 11.56
N VAL A 56 -6.86 5.12 11.29
CA VAL A 56 -5.77 4.27 10.78
C VAL A 56 -6.14 3.52 9.50
N SER A 57 -7.33 3.75 8.95
CA SER A 57 -7.88 3.02 7.81
C SER A 57 -8.19 3.96 6.66
N TYR A 58 -7.64 3.67 5.49
CA TYR A 58 -7.77 4.46 4.28
C TYR A 58 -8.39 3.64 3.17
N ARG A 59 -9.23 4.28 2.35
CA ARG A 59 -9.81 3.70 1.15
C ARG A 59 -8.90 4.02 -0.02
N VAL A 60 -8.49 2.98 -0.74
CA VAL A 60 -7.58 3.04 -1.88
C VAL A 60 -8.32 2.58 -3.13
N GLU A 61 -8.05 3.22 -4.26
CA GLU A 61 -8.60 2.81 -5.55
C GLU A 61 -7.83 1.61 -6.09
N LEU A 62 -8.40 0.41 -5.97
CA LEU A 62 -7.84 -0.80 -6.57
C LEU A 62 -8.66 -1.23 -7.78
N PRO A 63 -8.01 -1.82 -8.81
CA PRO A 63 -8.71 -2.33 -9.97
C PRO A 63 -9.66 -3.48 -9.57
N PRO A 64 -10.91 -3.50 -10.09
CA PRO A 64 -11.94 -4.46 -9.71
C PRO A 64 -11.59 -5.93 -10.03
N ARG A 65 -10.59 -6.14 -10.89
CA ARG A 65 -10.01 -7.46 -11.18
C ARG A 65 -9.45 -8.13 -9.92
N LEU A 66 -8.87 -7.34 -9.02
CA LEU A 66 -8.42 -7.78 -7.72
C LEU A 66 -9.64 -7.74 -6.79
N LYS A 67 -10.34 -8.88 -6.63
CA LYS A 67 -11.48 -9.04 -5.70
C LYS A 67 -11.02 -8.91 -4.24
N ILE A 68 -10.57 -7.71 -3.86
CA ILE A 68 -9.94 -7.33 -2.61
C ILE A 68 -10.69 -6.12 -2.05
N HIS A 69 -10.87 -6.07 -0.73
CA HIS A 69 -11.47 -4.90 -0.08
C HIS A 69 -10.62 -3.64 -0.29
N LEU A 70 -11.27 -2.53 -0.64
CA LEU A 70 -10.63 -1.25 -0.92
C LEU A 70 -10.08 -0.53 0.32
N VAL A 71 -10.39 -1.02 1.52
CA VAL A 71 -10.01 -0.38 2.78
C VAL A 71 -8.80 -1.08 3.40
N PHE A 72 -7.74 -0.31 3.64
CA PHE A 72 -6.47 -0.81 4.17
C PHE A 72 -6.07 -0.06 5.44
N HIS A 73 -5.49 -0.80 6.38
CA HIS A 73 -4.81 -0.22 7.53
C HIS A 73 -3.48 0.42 7.10
N VAL A 74 -3.07 1.51 7.77
CA VAL A 74 -1.85 2.30 7.47
C VAL A 74 -0.60 1.44 7.27
N SER A 75 -0.47 0.34 8.02
CA SER A 75 0.69 -0.57 7.96
C SER A 75 0.80 -1.38 6.67
N TYR A 76 -0.27 -1.45 5.87
CA TYR A 76 -0.26 -2.07 4.54
C TYR A 76 -0.02 -1.06 3.43
N LEU A 77 0.09 0.22 3.75
CA LEU A 77 0.36 1.27 2.79
C LEU A 77 1.81 1.72 2.89
N LYS A 78 2.39 2.07 1.75
CA LYS A 78 3.66 2.78 1.68
C LYS A 78 3.49 4.00 0.79
N PRO A 79 4.02 5.18 1.18
CA PRO A 79 4.00 6.35 0.31
C PRO A 79 4.80 6.08 -0.96
N TYR A 80 4.25 6.45 -2.10
CA TYR A 80 5.00 6.55 -3.36
C TYR A 80 5.70 7.90 -3.39
N HIS A 81 7.01 7.88 -3.69
CA HIS A 81 7.77 9.08 -3.98
C HIS A 81 8.24 8.93 -5.42
N GLU A 82 7.81 9.84 -6.29
CA GLU A 82 8.28 9.88 -7.67
C GLU A 82 9.75 10.32 -7.66
N ASP A 83 10.63 9.43 -8.12
CA ASP A 83 12.05 9.70 -8.21
C ASP A 83 12.30 10.54 -9.47
N LYS A 84 12.45 11.86 -9.31
CA LYS A 84 12.60 12.80 -10.44
C LYS A 84 13.85 12.53 -11.30
N ASN A 85 14.79 11.71 -10.81
CA ASN A 85 16.03 11.35 -11.51
C ASN A 85 15.91 10.07 -12.36
N TYR A 86 14.80 9.32 -12.28
CA TYR A 86 14.56 8.14 -13.11
C TYR A 86 13.16 8.24 -13.72
N PRO A 87 13.01 8.79 -14.95
CA PRO A 87 11.73 8.74 -15.64
C PRO A 87 11.32 7.28 -15.79
N SER A 88 10.08 6.99 -15.37
CA SER A 88 9.44 5.67 -15.29
C SER A 88 9.94 4.70 -16.37
N GLN A 89 10.77 3.74 -15.97
CA GLN A 89 11.26 2.69 -16.84
C GLN A 89 10.09 1.75 -17.20
N GLY A 90 9.58 1.90 -18.42
CA GLY A 90 8.88 0.87 -19.21
C GLY A 90 7.63 0.24 -18.58
N MET A 91 6.45 0.80 -18.87
CA MET A 91 5.25 -0.01 -18.99
C MET A 91 5.34 -0.75 -20.34
N SER A 92 5.82 -2.00 -20.32
CA SER A 92 5.61 -2.99 -21.40
C SER A 92 4.56 -4.00 -20.96
#